data_AF-A0A1Y2M969-F1
#
_entry.id   AF-A0A1Y2M969-F1
#
_cell.length_a   1.000
_cell.length_b   1.000
_cell.length_c   1.000
_cell.angle_alpha   90.00
_cell.angle_beta   90.00
_cell.angle_gamma   90.00
#
_symmetry.space_group_name_H-M   'P 1'
#
loop_
_entity.id
_entity.type
_entity.pdbx_description
1 polymer ?
#
loop_
_entity_poly.entity_id
_entity_poly.type
_entity_poly.pdbx_seq_one_letter_code
_entity_poly.pdbx_strand_id
1 'polypeptide(L)'
;MAIHSDFPGVKAEIIVGGQALKEYEDPNDTSHANTVTKYIEAVSGAYFYAQVYIDPDVLPKDISVRMALDGKWFVLSHFRVSSERQEVKLHRVWKKIEKSWLVSEICFSELSVTKDDSAGRNFEAERLGTIQIDIAHASNVSRRRLKRPTERSIKEAEKYEDITDISEETLKGHIHSHCTRFLGYCPPMSDN
;
A
#
# COMPACT_ATOMS: atom_id res chain seq x y z
N MET A 1 -2.54 11.35 9.66
CA MET A 1 -2.92 11.88 8.34
C MET A 1 -1.73 12.47 7.59
N ALA A 2 -1.36 11.83 6.48
CA ALA A 2 -0.45 12.38 5.50
C ALA A 2 -1.22 13.28 4.51
N ILE A 3 -0.72 14.49 4.27
CA ILE A 3 -1.29 15.47 3.34
C ILE A 3 -0.16 16.04 2.49
N HIS A 4 -0.27 15.92 1.17
CA HIS A 4 0.75 16.39 0.23
C HIS A 4 0.44 17.81 -0.26
N SER A 5 1.41 18.72 -0.25
CA SER A 5 1.23 20.12 -0.66
C SER A 5 0.77 20.26 -2.12
N ASP A 6 1.35 19.46 -3.02
CA ASP A 6 1.00 19.48 -4.46
C ASP A 6 -0.38 18.85 -4.75
N PHE A 7 -0.94 18.11 -3.79
CA PHE A 7 -2.25 17.47 -3.90
C PHE A 7 -3.10 17.80 -2.66
N PRO A 8 -3.48 19.08 -2.45
CA PRO A 8 -4.11 19.54 -1.21
C PRO A 8 -5.48 18.90 -0.93
N GLY A 9 -6.12 18.32 -1.95
CA GLY A 9 -7.36 17.54 -1.83
C GLY A 9 -7.17 16.06 -1.57
N VAL A 10 -5.93 15.56 -1.50
CA VAL A 10 -5.67 14.14 -1.22
C VAL A 10 -5.06 14.00 0.16
N LYS A 11 -5.66 13.12 0.95
CA LYS A 11 -5.18 12.75 2.28
C LYS A 11 -5.13 11.23 2.39
N ALA A 12 -4.13 10.71 3.08
CA ALA A 12 -3.99 9.28 3.29
C ALA A 12 -3.76 8.97 4.77
N GLU A 13 -4.34 7.86 5.22
CA GLU A 13 -4.18 7.32 6.57
C GLU A 13 -4.10 5.80 6.51
N ILE A 14 -3.39 5.20 7.47
CA ILE A 14 -3.40 3.75 7.68
C ILE A 14 -4.42 3.42 8.76
N ILE A 15 -5.37 2.54 8.44
CA ILE A 15 -6.45 2.15 9.34
C ILE A 15 -6.24 0.73 9.83
N VAL A 16 -6.32 0.53 11.14
CA VAL A 16 -6.29 -0.77 11.82
C VAL A 16 -7.53 -0.89 12.70
N GLY A 17 -8.29 -1.99 12.57
CA GLY A 17 -9.51 -2.20 13.38
C GLY A 17 -10.56 -1.08 13.24
N GLY A 18 -10.59 -0.40 12.09
CA GLY A 18 -11.49 0.73 11.84
C GLY A 18 -11.04 2.08 12.40
N GLN A 19 -9.86 2.16 13.02
CA GLN A 19 -9.30 3.40 13.56
C GLN A 19 -8.02 3.80 12.82
N ALA A 20 -7.84 5.10 12.57
CA ALA A 20 -6.60 5.62 12.02
C ALA A 20 -5.45 5.43 13.01
N LEU A 21 -4.34 4.88 12.54
CA LEU A 21 -3.12 4.77 13.31
C LEU A 21 -2.53 6.15 13.58
N LYS A 22 -1.93 6.28 14.77
CA LYS A 22 -1.17 7.47 15.10
C LYS A 22 0.09 7.53 14.24
N GLU A 23 0.26 8.68 13.59
CA GLU A 23 1.43 8.97 12.76
C GLU A 23 2.39 9.88 13.51
N TYR A 24 3.68 9.64 13.30
CA TYR A 24 4.78 10.41 13.87
C TYR A 24 5.61 11.05 12.76
N GLU A 25 6.16 12.22 13.03
CA GLU A 25 7.14 12.89 12.19
C GLU A 25 8.54 12.51 12.68
N ASP A 26 9.47 12.24 11.76
CA ASP A 26 10.88 12.13 12.11
C ASP A 26 11.50 13.53 12.04
N PRO A 27 12.01 14.06 13.17
CA PRO A 27 12.63 15.38 13.21
C PRO A 27 13.91 15.48 12.35
N ASN A 28 14.49 14.35 11.94
CA ASN A 28 15.66 14.28 11.07
C ASN A 28 15.28 13.97 9.61
N ASP A 29 14.01 13.75 9.29
CA ASP A 29 13.60 13.50 7.91
C ASP A 29 13.65 14.82 7.13
N THR A 30 14.61 14.91 6.21
CA THR A 30 14.60 15.92 5.16
C THR A 30 13.64 15.48 4.08
N SER A 31 12.34 15.52 4.38
CA SER A 31 11.30 15.16 3.44
C SER A 31 11.53 15.91 2.12
N HIS A 32 11.64 15.18 1.01
CA HIS A 32 11.79 15.79 -0.30
C HIS A 32 10.55 16.64 -0.61
N ALA A 33 10.70 17.68 -1.43
CA ALA A 33 9.60 18.60 -1.77
C ALA A 33 8.31 17.90 -2.27
N ASN A 34 8.45 16.68 -2.80
CA ASN A 34 7.37 15.89 -3.38
C ASN A 34 7.08 14.59 -2.60
N THR A 35 7.40 14.53 -1.31
CA THR A 35 7.16 13.34 -0.48
C THR A 35 6.82 13.73 0.95
N VAL A 36 5.83 13.04 1.52
CA VAL A 36 5.47 13.18 2.94
C VAL A 36 5.72 11.84 3.61
N THR A 37 6.67 11.80 4.52
CA THR A 37 6.99 10.60 5.30
C THR A 37 6.29 10.68 6.66
N LYS A 38 5.68 9.57 7.06
CA LYS A 38 5.07 9.41 8.38
C LYS A 38 5.44 8.03 8.92
N TYR A 39 5.71 7.96 10.21
CA TYR A 39 6.01 6.71 10.90
C TYR A 39 4.78 6.23 11.65
N ILE A 40 4.55 4.93 11.64
CA ILE A 40 3.48 4.27 12.38
C ILE A 40 4.08 3.14 13.21
N GLU A 41 3.47 2.85 14.35
CA GLU A 41 3.83 1.68 15.16
C GLU A 41 3.00 0.49 14.67
N ALA A 42 3.67 -0.47 14.03
CA ALA A 42 3.04 -1.70 13.54
C ALA A 42 2.84 -2.71 14.69
N VAL A 43 1.70 -3.40 14.66
CA VAL A 43 1.42 -4.53 15.56
C VAL A 43 1.25 -5.78 14.72
N SER A 44 2.11 -6.77 14.94
CA SER A 44 2.07 -8.04 14.22
C SER A 44 0.71 -8.73 14.26
N GLY A 45 0.29 -9.24 13.11
CA GLY A 45 -1.02 -9.85 12.90
C GLY A 45 -2.15 -8.84 12.72
N ALA A 46 -1.95 -7.53 12.96
CA ALA A 46 -2.99 -6.55 12.78
C ALA A 46 -3.24 -6.30 11.28
N TYR A 47 -4.48 -6.53 10.86
CA TYR A 47 -4.94 -6.20 9.52
C TYR A 47 -5.04 -4.70 9.35
N PHE A 48 -4.61 -4.22 8.18
CA PHE A 48 -4.67 -2.81 7.87
C PHE A 48 -5.13 -2.54 6.44
N TYR A 49 -5.54 -1.29 6.22
CA TYR A 49 -5.74 -0.73 4.90
C TYR A 49 -5.29 0.71 4.84
N ALA A 50 -4.89 1.18 3.65
CA ALA A 50 -4.75 2.61 3.44
C ALA A 50 -6.09 3.20 3.02
N GLN A 51 -6.55 4.19 3.77
CA GLN A 51 -7.71 5.00 3.47
C GLN A 51 -7.24 6.28 2.78
N VAL A 52 -7.73 6.51 1.56
CA VAL A 52 -7.43 7.72 0.79
C VAL A 52 -8.70 8.55 0.66
N TYR A 53 -8.62 9.79 1.10
CA TYR A 53 -9.67 10.79 1.01
C TYR A 53 -9.36 11.73 -0.15
N ILE A 54 -10.37 11.97 -0.98
CA ILE A 54 -10.26 12.79 -2.19
C ILE A 54 -11.34 13.88 -2.10
N ASP A 55 -10.90 15.12 -1.90
CA ASP A 55 -11.73 16.31 -1.96
C ASP A 55 -11.63 16.93 -3.37
N PRO A 56 -12.68 16.80 -4.19
CA PRO A 56 -12.64 17.29 -5.56
C PRO A 56 -12.63 18.82 -5.67
N ASP A 57 -13.12 19.54 -4.66
CA ASP A 57 -13.28 21.00 -4.73
C ASP A 57 -11.93 21.72 -4.85
N VAL A 58 -10.87 21.05 -4.39
CA VAL A 58 -9.49 21.55 -4.39
C VAL A 58 -8.57 20.73 -5.30
N LEU A 59 -9.11 19.78 -6.08
CA LEU A 59 -8.34 18.97 -7.01
C LEU A 59 -8.48 19.48 -8.45
N PRO A 60 -7.38 19.94 -9.07
CA PRO A 60 -7.47 20.59 -10.38
C PRO A 60 -7.69 19.61 -11.55
N LYS A 61 -7.38 18.32 -11.37
CA LYS A 61 -7.38 17.29 -12.42
C LYS A 61 -7.62 15.89 -11.83
N ASP A 62 -8.05 14.97 -12.70
CA ASP A 62 -8.08 13.54 -12.43
C ASP A 62 -6.73 13.04 -11.88
N ILE A 63 -6.77 12.04 -11.01
CA ILE A 63 -5.59 11.48 -10.36
C ILE A 63 -5.55 9.96 -10.51
N SER A 64 -4.34 9.41 -10.48
CA SER A 64 -4.10 8.00 -10.22
C SER A 64 -3.45 7.86 -8.85
N VAL A 65 -3.95 6.93 -8.05
CA VAL A 65 -3.34 6.54 -6.78
C VAL A 65 -2.81 5.13 -6.91
N ARG A 66 -1.56 4.93 -6.52
CA ARG A 66 -0.91 3.62 -6.46
C ARG A 66 -0.44 3.34 -5.04
N MET A 67 -0.41 2.08 -4.66
CA MET A 67 0.19 1.67 -3.40
C MET A 67 1.29 0.64 -3.64
N ALA A 68 2.41 0.79 -2.93
CA ALA A 68 3.46 -0.21 -2.78
C ALA A 68 3.64 -0.61 -1.31
N LEU A 69 3.82 -1.91 -1.06
CA LEU A 69 4.21 -2.46 0.24
C LEU A 69 5.58 -3.05 0.07
N ASP A 70 6.47 -2.78 1.02
CA ASP A 70 7.80 -3.39 1.06
C ASP A 70 8.54 -3.23 -0.29
N GLY A 71 8.36 -2.07 -0.95
CA GLY A 71 8.94 -1.74 -2.25
C GLY A 71 8.25 -2.31 -3.50
N LYS A 72 7.16 -3.08 -3.34
CA LYS A 72 6.44 -3.72 -4.45
C LYS A 72 5.06 -3.06 -4.69
N TRP A 73 4.77 -2.66 -5.93
CA TRP A 73 3.49 -2.04 -6.41
C TRP A 73 2.31 -2.99 -6.63
N PHE A 74 1.18 -2.83 -5.92
CA PHE A 74 0.10 -3.85 -5.91
C PHE A 74 -1.30 -3.29 -6.17
N VAL A 75 -1.57 -2.02 -5.86
CA VAL A 75 -2.85 -1.38 -6.19
C VAL A 75 -2.62 -0.21 -7.13
N LEU A 76 -3.45 -0.15 -8.17
CA LEU A 76 -3.60 1.02 -9.04
C LEU A 76 -5.10 1.34 -9.11
N SER A 77 -5.47 2.53 -8.65
CA SER A 77 -6.81 3.07 -8.82
C SER A 77 -6.75 4.41 -9.54
N HIS A 78 -7.69 4.63 -10.46
CA HIS A 78 -7.83 5.89 -11.18
C HIS A 78 -9.10 6.60 -10.72
N PHE A 79 -8.96 7.85 -10.33
CA PHE A 79 -10.04 8.68 -9.84
C PHE A 79 -10.26 9.83 -10.81
N ARG A 80 -11.50 9.91 -11.27
CA ARG A 80 -11.98 11.12 -11.93
C ARG A 80 -12.43 12.08 -10.84
N VAL A 81 -12.02 13.34 -10.95
CA VAL A 81 -12.58 14.41 -10.11
C VAL A 81 -14.08 14.47 -10.37
N SER A 82 -14.88 14.11 -9.36
CA SER A 82 -16.34 14.20 -9.36
C SER A 82 -16.80 15.44 -8.60
N SER A 83 -18.08 15.77 -8.60
CA SER A 83 -18.63 16.78 -7.70
C SER A 83 -18.73 16.32 -6.24
N GLU A 84 -18.51 15.03 -5.97
CA GLU A 84 -18.63 14.43 -4.64
C GLU A 84 -17.27 14.02 -4.08
N ARG A 85 -17.11 14.16 -2.76
CA ARG A 85 -15.96 13.62 -2.01
C ARG A 85 -15.93 12.11 -2.12
N GLN A 86 -14.73 11.56 -2.27
CA GLN A 86 -14.53 10.13 -2.42
C GLN A 86 -13.64 9.60 -1.30
N GLU A 87 -14.00 8.39 -0.85
CA GLU A 87 -13.25 7.61 0.13
C GLU A 87 -12.87 6.28 -0.47
N VAL A 88 -11.58 5.96 -0.42
CA VAL A 88 -11.02 4.80 -1.11
C VAL A 88 -10.25 3.95 -0.11
N LYS A 89 -10.68 2.69 0.02
CA LYS A 89 -9.95 1.67 0.78
C LYS A 89 -9.01 0.92 -0.15
N LEU A 90 -7.72 1.07 0.06
CA LEU A 90 -6.68 0.29 -0.60
C LEU A 90 -6.34 -0.88 0.33
N HIS A 91 -6.88 -2.06 0.04
CA HIS A 91 -6.79 -3.19 0.99
C HIS A 91 -6.84 -4.59 0.37
N ARG A 92 -6.94 -4.69 -0.96
CA ARG A 92 -7.22 -5.95 -1.66
C ARG A 92 -6.10 -6.28 -2.62
N VAL A 93 -5.43 -7.41 -2.37
CA VAL A 93 -4.58 -8.07 -3.37
C VAL A 93 -5.35 -9.23 -3.98
N TRP A 94 -5.45 -9.23 -5.31
CA TRP A 94 -6.09 -10.31 -6.05
C TRP A 94 -5.05 -11.38 -6.37
N LYS A 95 -5.15 -12.55 -5.75
CA LYS A 95 -4.33 -13.71 -6.07
C LYS A 95 -5.15 -14.69 -6.90
N LYS A 96 -4.60 -15.16 -8.01
CA LYS A 96 -5.19 -16.28 -8.75
C LYS A 96 -4.64 -17.57 -8.17
N ILE A 97 -5.52 -18.44 -7.69
CA ILE A 97 -5.16 -19.79 -7.24
C ILE A 97 -5.92 -20.76 -8.14
N GLU A 98 -5.17 -21.52 -8.94
CA GLU A 98 -5.69 -22.43 -9.97
C GLU A 98 -6.65 -21.72 -10.96
N LYS A 99 -7.96 -21.81 -10.70
CA LYS A 99 -9.05 -21.27 -11.52
C LYS A 99 -9.88 -20.20 -10.80
N SER A 100 -9.56 -19.92 -9.54
CA SER A 100 -10.34 -19.03 -8.68
C SER A 100 -9.55 -17.77 -8.32
N TRP A 101 -10.28 -16.67 -8.15
CA TRP A 101 -9.75 -15.42 -7.65
C TRP A 101 -9.95 -15.37 -6.15
N LEU A 102 -8.85 -15.13 -5.44
CA LEU A 102 -8.84 -14.92 -4.02
C LEU A 102 -8.46 -13.47 -3.74
N VAL A 103 -9.23 -12.82 -2.86
CA VAL A 103 -8.84 -11.54 -2.28
C VAL A 103 -8.12 -11.84 -0.99
N SER A 104 -6.85 -11.46 -0.90
CA SER A 104 -6.10 -11.51 0.34
C SER A 104 -6.21 -10.18 1.07
N GLU A 105 -6.40 -10.27 2.39
CA GLU A 105 -6.20 -9.14 3.28
C GLU A 105 -4.72 -9.02 3.65
N ILE A 106 -4.34 -7.82 4.08
CA ILE A 106 -2.97 -7.44 4.35
C ILE A 106 -2.85 -7.21 5.85
N CYS A 107 -1.81 -7.77 6.47
CA CYS A 107 -1.49 -7.51 7.86
C CYS A 107 -0.01 -7.16 8.03
N PHE A 108 0.30 -6.54 9.16
CA PHE A 108 1.68 -6.42 9.61
C PHE A 108 2.20 -7.77 10.08
N SER A 109 3.47 -8.05 9.80
CA SER A 109 4.16 -9.26 10.25
C SER A 109 5.54 -8.89 10.77
N GLU A 110 6.00 -9.60 11.81
CA GLU A 110 7.41 -9.56 12.18
C GLU A 110 8.27 -10.07 11.02
N LEU A 111 9.42 -9.44 10.83
CA LEU A 111 10.44 -9.89 9.90
C LEU A 111 11.12 -11.15 10.43
N SER A 112 11.06 -12.24 9.68
CA SER A 112 11.85 -13.44 9.93
C SER A 112 13.24 -13.25 9.33
N VAL A 113 14.27 -13.33 10.17
CA VAL A 113 15.66 -13.17 9.75
C VAL A 113 16.36 -14.53 9.79
N THR A 114 17.03 -14.90 8.70
CA THR A 114 17.74 -16.18 8.58
C THR A 114 19.22 -15.95 8.28
N LYS A 115 20.04 -16.95 8.64
CA LYS A 115 21.48 -16.99 8.33
C LYS A 115 21.79 -17.56 6.95
N ASP A 116 20.75 -17.88 6.19
CA ASP A 116 20.92 -18.42 4.84
C ASP A 116 21.06 -17.25 3.87
N ASP A 117 22.29 -17.01 3.42
CA ASP A 117 22.61 -15.94 2.47
C ASP A 117 21.96 -16.15 1.08
N SER A 118 21.32 -17.31 0.85
CA SER A 118 20.50 -17.55 -0.34
C SER A 118 19.04 -17.09 -0.19
N ALA A 119 18.58 -16.80 1.04
CA ALA A 119 17.25 -16.25 1.31
C ALA A 119 17.18 -14.76 0.94
N GLY A 120 16.03 -14.31 0.41
CA GLY A 120 15.78 -12.88 0.16
C GLY A 120 16.36 -12.31 -1.14
N ARG A 121 16.73 -13.14 -2.14
CA ARG A 121 17.18 -12.64 -3.45
C ARG A 121 16.10 -11.76 -4.08
N ASN A 122 16.37 -10.45 -4.19
CA ASN A 122 15.60 -9.38 -4.85
C ASN A 122 14.74 -8.45 -3.97
N PHE A 123 15.17 -8.09 -2.76
CA PHE A 123 14.56 -6.98 -2.02
C PHE A 123 15.59 -5.90 -1.70
N GLU A 124 15.21 -4.64 -1.94
CA GLU A 124 15.95 -3.47 -1.46
C GLU A 124 15.63 -3.30 0.02
N ALA A 125 16.60 -3.54 0.91
CA ALA A 125 16.40 -3.53 2.36
C ALA A 125 15.76 -2.23 2.86
N GLU A 126 16.15 -1.11 2.28
CA GLU A 126 15.64 0.24 2.54
C GLU A 126 14.11 0.38 2.35
N ARG A 127 13.50 -0.51 1.56
CA ARG A 127 12.08 -0.45 1.23
C ARG A 127 11.24 -1.38 2.09
N LEU A 128 11.85 -2.21 2.92
CA LEU A 128 11.13 -3.10 3.83
C LEU A 128 10.42 -2.31 4.94
N GLY A 129 9.23 -2.78 5.32
CA GLY A 129 8.40 -2.11 6.31
C GLY A 129 7.80 -0.79 5.83
N THR A 130 7.85 -0.51 4.51
CA THR A 130 7.30 0.73 3.93
C THR A 130 5.92 0.51 3.33
N ILE A 131 5.04 1.50 3.53
CA ILE A 131 3.78 1.65 2.81
C ILE A 131 3.90 2.94 2.01
N GLN A 132 4.02 2.83 0.69
CA GLN A 132 4.17 3.97 -0.20
C GLN A 132 2.87 4.20 -0.97
N ILE A 133 2.35 5.43 -0.93
CA ILE A 133 1.17 5.85 -1.70
C ILE A 133 1.60 6.91 -2.70
N ASP A 134 1.61 6.55 -3.97
CA ASP A 134 1.97 7.44 -5.07
C ASP A 134 0.73 8.06 -5.68
N ILE A 135 0.76 9.39 -5.81
CA ILE A 135 -0.31 10.17 -6.43
C ILE A 135 0.28 10.87 -7.66
N ALA A 136 -0.42 10.73 -8.79
CA ALA A 136 -0.04 11.41 -10.02
C ALA A 136 -1.28 11.97 -10.73
N HIS A 137 -1.13 13.09 -11.42
CA HIS A 137 -2.16 13.58 -12.32
C HIS A 137 -2.38 12.60 -13.48
N ALA A 138 -3.63 12.24 -13.73
CA ALA A 138 -4.01 11.39 -14.84
C ALA A 138 -4.56 12.24 -15.99
N SER A 139 -4.06 12.00 -17.21
CA SER A 139 -4.69 12.45 -18.45
C SER A 139 -5.41 11.27 -19.10
N ASN A 140 -6.50 11.55 -19.83
CA ASN A 140 -7.25 10.53 -20.58
C ASN A 140 -7.84 9.38 -19.73
N VAL A 141 -8.31 9.66 -18.51
CA VAL A 141 -9.16 8.70 -17.80
C VAL A 141 -10.42 8.50 -18.64
N SER A 142 -10.54 7.37 -19.34
CA SER A 142 -11.70 7.05 -20.18
C SER A 142 -12.95 6.88 -19.30
N ARG A 143 -14.14 7.30 -19.75
CA ARG A 143 -15.44 6.99 -19.07
C ARG A 143 -15.80 5.50 -19.10
N ARG A 144 -14.91 4.62 -19.57
CA ARG A 144 -15.17 3.18 -19.52
C ARG A 144 -15.31 2.79 -18.05
N ARG A 145 -16.51 2.32 -17.68
CA ARG A 145 -16.78 1.61 -16.42
C ARG A 145 -15.57 0.74 -16.10
N LEU A 146 -15.07 0.81 -14.85
CA LEU A 146 -13.98 -0.03 -14.33
C LEU A 146 -14.14 -1.42 -14.95
N LYS A 147 -13.37 -1.71 -16.01
CA LYS A 147 -13.36 -3.06 -16.55
C LYS A 147 -12.67 -3.90 -15.49
N ARG A 148 -13.05 -5.18 -15.45
CA ARG A 148 -12.32 -6.19 -14.68
C ARG A 148 -10.81 -5.95 -14.76
N PRO A 149 -10.05 -6.19 -13.68
CA PRO A 149 -8.61 -5.97 -13.65
C PRO A 149 -7.97 -6.40 -14.96
N THR A 150 -7.10 -5.55 -15.52
CA THR A 150 -6.44 -5.87 -16.78
C THR A 150 -5.58 -7.13 -16.62
N GLU A 151 -5.36 -7.90 -17.69
CA GLU A 151 -4.48 -9.07 -17.65
C GLU A 151 -3.06 -8.71 -17.17
N ARG A 152 -2.62 -7.47 -17.39
CA ARG A 152 -1.36 -6.94 -16.85
C ARG A 152 -1.41 -6.78 -15.34
N SER A 153 -2.42 -6.10 -14.80
CA SER A 153 -2.61 -5.95 -13.35
C SER A 153 -2.75 -7.29 -12.65
N ILE A 154 -3.38 -8.26 -13.34
CA ILE A 154 -3.47 -9.66 -12.93
C ILE A 154 -2.09 -10.31 -12.83
N LYS A 155 -1.28 -10.24 -13.90
CA LYS A 155 0.08 -10.83 -13.92
C LYS A 155 1.02 -10.15 -12.93
N GLU A 156 0.81 -8.87 -12.63
CA GLU A 156 1.56 -8.15 -11.61
C GLU A 156 1.17 -8.62 -10.20
N ALA A 157 -0.12 -8.83 -9.93
CA ALA A 157 -0.59 -9.39 -8.66
C ALA A 157 -0.22 -10.87 -8.45
N GLU A 158 -0.16 -11.67 -9.54
CA GLU A 158 0.29 -13.07 -9.50
C GLU A 158 1.76 -13.24 -9.09
N LYS A 159 2.58 -12.20 -9.24
CA LYS A 159 4.01 -12.21 -8.84
C LYS A 159 4.25 -11.89 -7.37
N TYR A 160 3.18 -11.68 -6.59
CA TYR A 160 3.31 -11.40 -5.17
C TYR A 160 3.47 -12.68 -4.37
N GLU A 161 4.70 -12.88 -3.94
CA GLU A 161 5.07 -13.79 -2.87
C GLU A 161 5.25 -13.00 -1.58
N ASP A 162 4.78 -13.58 -0.48
CA ASP A 162 5.04 -13.06 0.86
C ASP A 162 6.55 -12.95 1.07
N ILE A 163 6.97 -11.89 1.77
CA ILE A 163 8.32 -11.83 2.29
C ILE A 163 8.35 -12.76 3.50
N THR A 164 8.80 -14.00 3.29
CA THR A 164 8.82 -15.01 4.35
C THR A 164 10.09 -14.93 5.17
N ASP A 165 11.25 -14.75 4.54
CA ASP A 165 12.57 -14.77 5.19
C ASP A 165 13.55 -13.81 4.50
N ILE A 166 14.34 -13.10 5.31
CA ILE A 166 15.37 -12.17 4.84
C ILE A 166 16.72 -12.54 5.48
N SER A 167 17.80 -12.48 4.70
CA SER A 167 19.14 -12.76 5.26
C SER A 167 19.60 -11.64 6.21
N GLU A 168 20.35 -12.01 7.25
CA GLU A 168 21.02 -11.05 8.13
C GLU A 168 21.92 -10.06 7.36
N GLU A 169 22.57 -10.53 6.29
CA GLU A 169 23.41 -9.70 5.42
C GLU A 169 22.60 -8.57 4.76
N THR A 170 21.39 -8.87 4.27
CA THR A 170 20.52 -7.90 3.61
C THR A 170 20.03 -6.82 4.58
N LEU A 171 19.73 -7.19 5.84
CA LEU A 171 19.26 -6.23 6.86
C LEU A 171 20.39 -5.44 7.52
N LYS A 172 21.64 -5.77 7.25
CA LYS A 172 22.78 -5.15 7.93
C LYS A 172 22.80 -3.64 7.69
N GLY A 173 22.79 -2.87 8.78
CA GLY A 173 22.75 -1.41 8.74
C GLY A 173 21.34 -0.79 8.67
N HIS A 174 20.28 -1.61 8.65
CA HIS A 174 18.89 -1.16 8.62
C HIS A 174 18.15 -1.54 9.90
N ILE A 175 17.19 -0.71 10.30
CA ILE A 175 16.40 -0.90 11.53
C ILE A 175 14.95 -1.17 11.12
N HIS A 176 14.67 -2.37 10.61
CA HIS A 176 13.32 -2.81 10.29
C HIS A 176 12.95 -4.01 11.15
N SER A 177 11.80 -3.96 11.81
CA SER A 177 11.26 -5.06 12.64
C SER A 177 10.04 -5.73 12.01
N HIS A 178 9.36 -5.06 11.09
CA HIS A 178 8.12 -5.52 10.48
C HIS A 178 8.14 -5.38 8.97
N CYS A 179 7.37 -6.24 8.31
CA CYS A 179 7.00 -6.18 6.91
C CYS A 179 5.48 -6.42 6.78
N THR A 180 5.02 -6.54 5.54
CA THR A 180 3.65 -6.91 5.24
C THR A 180 3.53 -8.38 4.85
N ARG A 181 2.42 -8.99 5.23
CA ARG A 181 2.06 -10.37 4.86
C ARG A 181 0.65 -10.41 4.30
N PHE A 182 0.43 -11.27 3.31
CA PHE A 182 -0.87 -11.51 2.71
C PHE A 182 -1.47 -12.79 3.30
N LEU A 183 -2.56 -12.66 4.06
CA LEU A 183 -3.24 -13.82 4.60
C LEU A 183 -4.26 -14.33 3.58
N GLY A 184 -4.12 -15.61 3.22
CA GLY A 184 -5.02 -16.29 2.29
C GLY A 184 -6.42 -16.43 2.89
N TYR A 185 -7.38 -15.76 2.25
CA TYR A 185 -8.83 -15.76 2.51
C TYR A 185 -9.25 -15.19 3.87
N CYS A 186 -9.78 -13.97 3.84
CA CYS A 186 -10.77 -13.52 4.83
C CYS A 186 -12.15 -13.59 4.14
N PRO A 187 -13.12 -14.38 4.64
CA PRO A 187 -14.50 -14.25 4.18
C PRO A 187 -14.95 -12.79 4.39
N PRO A 188 -15.84 -12.25 3.54
CA PRO A 188 -16.21 -10.85 3.60
C PRO A 188 -16.63 -10.48 5.02
N MET A 189 -15.96 -9.49 5.62
CA MET A 189 -16.46 -8.86 6.85
C MET A 189 -17.88 -8.41 6.55
N SER A 190 -18.84 -8.96 7.29
CA SER A 190 -20.22 -8.52 7.23
C SER A 190 -20.27 -7.05 7.62
N ASP A 191 -20.62 -6.19 6.66
CA ASP A 191 -21.02 -4.82 6.94
C ASP A 191 -22.24 -4.90 7.89
N ASN A 192 -22.06 -4.47 9.14
CA ASN A 192 -23.15 -4.21 10.09
C ASN A 192 -23.58 -2.75 9.96
#